data_AF-A0A535HLY7-F1
#
_entry.id   AF-A0A535HLY7-F1
#
_cell.length_a   1.000
_cell.length_b   1.000
_cell.length_c   1.000
_cell.angle_alpha   90.00
_cell.angle_beta   90.00
_cell.angle_gamma   90.00
#
_symmetry.space_group_name_H-M   'P 1'
#
loop_
_entity.id
_entity.type
_entity.pdbx_description
1 polymer ?
#
loop_
_entity_poly.entity_id
_entity_poly.type
_entity_poly.pdbx_seq_one_letter_code
_entity_poly.pdbx_strand_id
1 'polypeptide(L)'
;MTREHVWPRWMQSFARHPSGRYRFGIAGELATLKDFVAPTFTQTLKRVCAGCNNGCMAQLEADVQALALRMDGGGTVILDRDEEDVLSRRLLKTALVTALLQDHLATRVDGAHYGIAGKGTLSSNTTVWLGRYEGTEMDAGSWLHRFDCTDRQAPHVTGQG
;
A
#
# COMPACT_ATOMS: atom_id res chain seq x y z
N MET A 1 -18.81 -14.88 0.41
CA MET A 1 -17.54 -14.16 0.16
C MET A 1 -17.87 -12.70 -0.11
N THR A 2 -17.41 -11.78 0.73
CA THR A 2 -17.56 -10.34 0.50
C THR A 2 -16.49 -9.85 -0.48
N ARG A 3 -16.80 -8.85 -1.30
CA ARG A 3 -15.80 -8.13 -2.10
C ARG A 3 -15.25 -7.02 -1.22
N GLU A 4 -13.95 -7.08 -0.94
CA GLU A 4 -13.27 -6.06 -0.14
C GLU A 4 -12.60 -5.04 -1.04
N HIS A 5 -12.62 -3.79 -0.62
CA HIS A 5 -11.93 -2.74 -1.36
C HIS A 5 -10.41 -2.87 -1.17
N VAL A 6 -9.67 -2.82 -2.28
CA VAL A 6 -8.19 -2.74 -2.25
C VAL A 6 -7.76 -1.39 -1.66
N TRP A 7 -8.47 -0.34 -2.06
CA TRP A 7 -8.29 1.03 -1.61
C TRP A 7 -9.53 1.46 -0.82
N PRO A 8 -9.40 1.97 0.41
CA PRO A 8 -10.53 2.43 1.19
C PRO A 8 -11.40 3.40 0.40
N ARG A 9 -12.72 3.26 0.53
CA ARG A 9 -13.67 4.04 -0.25
C ARG A 9 -13.53 5.55 -0.04
N TRP A 10 -13.14 5.97 1.17
CA TRP A 10 -12.90 7.38 1.47
C TRP A 10 -11.78 7.99 0.62
N MET A 11 -10.85 7.19 0.08
CA MET A 11 -9.78 7.74 -0.77
C MET A 11 -10.32 8.38 -2.05
N GLN A 12 -11.54 8.04 -2.48
CA GLN A 12 -12.21 8.66 -3.63
C GLN A 12 -12.38 10.18 -3.46
N SER A 13 -12.45 10.71 -2.23
CA SER A 13 -12.52 12.16 -2.03
C SER A 13 -11.23 12.89 -2.41
N PHE A 14 -10.10 12.18 -2.47
CA PHE A 14 -8.81 12.72 -2.89
C PHE A 14 -8.56 12.57 -4.41
N ALA A 15 -9.49 11.96 -5.13
CA ALA A 15 -9.34 11.75 -6.57
C ALA A 15 -9.44 13.07 -7.33
N ARG A 16 -8.36 13.47 -7.99
CA ARG A 16 -8.33 14.63 -8.90
C ARG A 16 -8.88 14.29 -10.30
N HIS A 17 -8.95 13.00 -10.62
CA HIS A 17 -9.45 12.49 -11.89
C HIS A 17 -10.39 11.28 -11.67
N PRO A 18 -11.38 11.07 -12.56
CA PRO A 18 -12.35 9.97 -12.44
C PRO A 18 -11.73 8.59 -12.72
N SER A 19 -10.60 8.55 -13.40
CA SER A 19 -9.82 7.33 -13.65
C SER A 19 -8.36 7.53 -13.27
N GLY A 20 -7.72 6.45 -12.85
CA GLY A 20 -6.29 6.37 -12.61
C GLY A 20 -5.65 5.24 -13.43
N ARG A 21 -4.35 5.36 -13.69
CA ARG A 21 -3.56 4.27 -14.26
C ARG A 21 -2.93 3.49 -13.11
N TYR A 22 -3.05 2.17 -13.20
CA TYR A 22 -2.63 1.25 -12.16
C TYR A 22 -1.56 0.30 -12.67
N ARG A 23 -0.42 0.23 -11.98
CA ARG A 23 0.70 -0.65 -12.34
C ARG A 23 1.04 -1.58 -11.18
N PHE A 24 0.92 -2.88 -11.38
CA PHE A 24 1.25 -3.91 -10.40
C PHE A 24 2.23 -4.90 -11.01
N GLY A 25 3.37 -5.11 -10.38
CA GLY A 25 4.42 -5.96 -10.92
C GLY A 25 5.33 -6.52 -9.83
N ILE A 26 6.02 -7.60 -10.15
CA ILE A 26 7.22 -8.02 -9.44
C ILE A 26 8.39 -7.34 -10.13
N ALA A 27 9.22 -6.66 -9.34
CA ALA A 27 10.39 -5.97 -9.86
C ALA A 27 11.36 -6.97 -10.53
N GLY A 28 11.86 -6.62 -11.71
CA GLY A 28 12.70 -7.51 -12.52
C GLY A 28 11.93 -8.54 -13.35
N GLU A 29 10.62 -8.70 -13.14
CA GLU A 29 9.80 -9.68 -13.87
C GLU A 29 8.71 -8.98 -14.70
N LEU A 30 9.08 -8.43 -15.85
CA LEU A 30 8.16 -7.70 -16.75
C LEU A 30 6.91 -8.51 -17.14
N ALA A 31 7.02 -9.84 -17.25
CA ALA A 31 5.90 -10.72 -17.57
C ALA A 31 4.77 -10.68 -16.51
N THR A 32 5.07 -10.19 -15.30
CA THR A 32 4.10 -10.08 -14.20
C THR A 32 3.42 -8.71 -14.13
N LEU A 33 3.85 -7.76 -14.99
CA LEU A 33 3.32 -6.41 -15.02
C LEU A 33 1.86 -6.41 -15.48
N LYS A 34 0.98 -5.95 -14.60
CA LYS A 34 -0.38 -5.54 -14.93
C LYS A 34 -0.41 -4.03 -15.00
N ASP A 35 -0.68 -3.49 -16.19
CA ASP A 35 -0.89 -2.06 -16.43
C ASP A 35 -2.30 -1.87 -16.99
N PHE A 36 -3.14 -1.13 -16.27
CA PHE A 36 -4.51 -0.88 -16.70
C PHE A 36 -5.05 0.45 -16.19
N VAL A 37 -6.02 1.01 -16.93
CA VAL A 37 -6.78 2.19 -16.51
C VAL A 37 -8.11 1.74 -15.94
N ALA A 38 -8.49 2.27 -14.79
CA ALA A 38 -9.75 1.95 -14.13
C ALA A 38 -10.29 3.17 -13.36
N PRO A 39 -11.59 3.17 -12.99
CA PRO A 39 -12.12 4.21 -12.13
C PRO A 39 -11.36 4.28 -10.81
N THR A 40 -11.09 5.50 -10.36
CA THR A 40 -10.18 5.76 -9.25
C THR A 40 -10.66 5.11 -7.95
N PHE A 41 -9.80 4.30 -7.32
CA PHE A 41 -10.04 3.63 -6.02
C PHE A 41 -11.32 2.78 -5.98
N THR A 42 -11.63 2.08 -7.08
CA THR A 42 -12.80 1.19 -7.17
C THR A 42 -12.44 -0.30 -7.15
N GLN A 43 -11.15 -0.63 -7.13
CA GLN A 43 -10.68 -2.00 -7.20
C GLN A 43 -11.13 -2.78 -5.96
N THR A 44 -11.69 -3.96 -6.19
CA THR A 44 -12.11 -4.89 -5.13
C THR A 44 -11.50 -6.27 -5.33
N LEU A 45 -11.33 -7.00 -4.24
CA LEU A 45 -10.82 -8.38 -4.22
C LEU A 45 -11.75 -9.31 -3.46
N LYS A 46 -11.74 -10.60 -3.83
CA LYS A 46 -12.59 -11.63 -3.23
C LYS A 46 -11.85 -12.49 -2.19
N ARG A 47 -10.62 -12.12 -1.80
CA ARG A 47 -9.68 -12.97 -1.06
C ARG A 47 -9.25 -12.38 0.30
N VAL A 48 -10.19 -11.99 1.16
CA VAL A 48 -9.85 -11.68 2.57
C VAL A 48 -10.43 -12.71 3.53
N CYS A 49 -9.64 -13.03 4.55
CA CYS A 49 -10.00 -14.00 5.56
C CYS A 49 -11.04 -13.42 6.55
N ALA A 50 -11.98 -14.24 7.04
CA ALA A 50 -12.99 -13.79 8.01
C ALA A 50 -12.34 -13.25 9.31
N GLY A 51 -11.21 -13.84 9.74
CA GLY A 51 -10.44 -13.38 10.89
C GLY A 51 -9.69 -12.06 10.68
N CYS A 52 -9.49 -11.64 9.43
CA CYS A 52 -8.88 -10.36 9.05
C CYS A 52 -9.95 -9.25 8.98
N ASN A 53 -11.21 -9.64 8.77
CA ASN A 53 -12.36 -8.75 8.69
C ASN A 53 -13.02 -8.49 10.05
N ASN A 54 -12.30 -8.71 11.16
CA ASN A 54 -12.80 -8.60 12.53
C ASN A 54 -12.72 -7.17 13.10
N GLY A 55 -12.89 -6.16 12.26
CA GLY A 55 -12.99 -4.75 12.65
C GLY A 55 -11.67 -4.01 12.89
N CYS A 56 -10.56 -4.69 13.18
CA CYS A 56 -9.27 -4.00 13.39
C CYS A 56 -8.79 -3.25 12.14
N MET A 57 -9.06 -3.82 10.97
CA MET A 57 -8.76 -3.17 9.70
C MET A 57 -9.61 -1.94 9.45
N ALA A 58 -10.83 -1.88 10.00
CA ALA A 58 -11.70 -0.71 9.90
C ALA A 58 -11.21 0.42 10.81
N GLN A 59 -10.76 0.10 12.04
CA GLN A 59 -10.17 1.10 12.93
C GLN A 59 -8.91 1.72 12.32
N LEU A 60 -7.98 0.89 11.83
CA LEU A 60 -6.78 1.37 11.15
C LEU A 60 -7.11 2.27 9.95
N GLU A 61 -8.18 1.95 9.21
CA GLU A 61 -8.64 2.81 8.10
C GLU A 61 -9.21 4.14 8.56
N ALA A 62 -9.95 4.17 9.67
CA ALA A 62 -10.49 5.39 10.25
C ALA A 62 -9.37 6.30 10.77
N ASP A 63 -8.39 5.72 11.47
CA ASP A 63 -7.25 6.47 12.04
C ASP A 63 -6.43 7.12 10.91
N VAL A 64 -6.15 6.38 9.84
CA VAL A 64 -5.41 6.92 8.69
C VAL A 64 -6.21 7.95 7.92
N GLN A 65 -7.54 7.80 7.82
CA GLN A 65 -8.37 8.78 7.10
C GLN A 65 -8.20 10.19 7.70
N ALA A 66 -8.18 10.30 9.03
CA ALA A 66 -7.95 11.57 9.72
C ALA A 66 -6.58 12.17 9.39
N LEU A 67 -5.52 11.34 9.34
CA LEU A 67 -4.17 11.77 8.97
C LEU A 67 -4.07 12.17 7.50
N ALA A 68 -4.69 11.41 6.59
CA ALA A 68 -4.69 11.70 5.17
C ALA A 68 -5.37 13.04 4.85
N LEU A 69 -6.49 13.35 5.52
CA LEU A 69 -7.17 14.64 5.39
C LEU A 69 -6.28 15.81 5.83
N ARG A 70 -5.51 15.65 6.92
CA ARG A 70 -4.52 16.65 7.36
C ARG A 70 -3.42 16.87 6.33
N MET A 71 -2.95 15.80 5.69
CA MET A 71 -1.89 15.88 4.67
C MET A 71 -2.35 16.49 3.36
N ASP A 72 -3.60 16.27 2.94
CA ASP A 72 -4.15 16.81 1.70
C ASP A 72 -4.40 18.33 1.75
N GLY A 73 -4.63 18.88 2.95
CA GLY A 73 -4.89 20.30 3.16
C GLY A 73 -3.72 21.25 2.81
N GLY A 74 -2.56 20.70 2.47
CA GLY A 74 -1.35 21.46 2.19
C GLY A 74 -0.62 21.93 3.46
N GLY A 75 0.68 22.21 3.32
CA GLY A 75 1.54 22.62 4.44
C GLY A 75 2.35 21.48 5.04
N THR A 76 3.07 21.78 6.12
CA THR A 76 3.90 20.79 6.84
C THR A 76 3.04 20.08 7.89
N VAL A 77 2.93 18.77 7.78
CA VAL A 77 2.34 17.92 8.82
C VAL A 77 3.47 17.28 9.62
N ILE A 78 3.50 17.54 10.92
CA ILE A 78 4.39 16.84 11.86
C ILE A 78 3.59 15.65 12.39
N LEU A 79 4.20 14.47 12.34
CA LEU A 79 3.65 13.23 12.85
C LEU A 79 4.31 12.89 14.19
N ASP A 80 3.51 12.46 15.16
CA ASP A 80 4.08 11.79 16.33
C ASP A 80 4.34 10.30 16.06
N ARG A 81 4.90 9.59 17.05
CA ARG A 81 5.27 8.17 16.89
C ARG A 81 4.07 7.25 16.68
N ASP A 82 2.93 7.56 17.27
CA ASP A 82 1.73 6.74 17.13
C ASP A 82 1.12 6.95 15.73
N GLU A 83 1.16 8.18 15.22
CA GLU A 83 0.72 8.52 13.85
C GLU A 83 1.63 7.89 12.78
N GLU A 84 2.95 7.93 13.00
CA GLU A 84 3.93 7.23 12.14
C GLU A 84 3.65 5.73 12.07
N ASP A 85 3.37 5.10 13.22
CA ASP A 85 3.06 3.66 13.29
C ASP A 85 1.75 3.33 12.57
N VAL A 86 0.70 4.11 12.78
CA VAL A 86 -0.60 3.97 12.10
C VAL A 86 -0.44 4.05 10.57
N LEU A 87 0.27 5.07 10.07
CA LEU A 87 0.54 5.21 8.64
C LEU A 87 1.37 4.05 8.09
N SER A 88 2.41 3.66 8.82
CA SER A 88 3.31 2.60 8.39
C SER A 88 2.60 1.24 8.29
N ARG A 89 1.77 0.90 9.30
CA ARG A 89 0.92 -0.30 9.26
C ARG A 89 -0.07 -0.28 8.11
N ARG A 90 -0.66 0.88 7.82
CA ARG A 90 -1.58 1.03 6.69
C ARG A 90 -0.89 0.88 5.34
N LEU A 91 0.32 1.43 5.18
CA LEU A 91 1.11 1.27 3.96
C LEU A 91 1.52 -0.19 3.76
N LEU A 92 1.94 -0.89 4.83
CA LEU A 92 2.16 -2.33 4.79
C LEU A 92 0.89 -3.09 4.38
N LYS A 93 -0.26 -2.76 4.99
CA LYS A 93 -1.56 -3.34 4.61
C LYS A 93 -1.82 -3.15 3.12
N THR A 94 -1.64 -1.93 2.58
CA THR A 94 -1.81 -1.67 1.14
C THR A 94 -0.94 -2.62 0.34
N ALA A 95 0.36 -2.71 0.64
CA ALA A 95 1.29 -3.55 -0.11
C ALA A 95 0.90 -5.05 -0.07
N LEU A 96 0.47 -5.55 1.09
CA LEU A 96 0.00 -6.93 1.23
C LEU A 96 -1.29 -7.19 0.43
N VAL A 97 -2.24 -6.25 0.49
CA VAL A 97 -3.53 -6.37 -0.20
C VAL A 97 -3.37 -6.21 -1.72
N THR A 98 -2.49 -5.32 -2.19
CA THR A 98 -2.20 -5.17 -3.62
C THR A 98 -1.45 -6.38 -4.17
N ALA A 99 -0.61 -7.04 -3.37
CA ALA A 99 0.04 -8.30 -3.76
C ALA A 99 -0.99 -9.41 -4.09
N LEU A 100 -2.17 -9.41 -3.44
CA LEU A 100 -3.26 -10.34 -3.77
C LEU A 100 -3.93 -10.10 -5.13
N LEU A 101 -3.69 -8.94 -5.77
CA LEU A 101 -4.12 -8.69 -7.14
C LEU A 101 -3.24 -9.42 -8.16
N GLN A 102 -2.06 -9.88 -7.75
CA GLN A 102 -1.17 -10.69 -8.57
C GLN A 102 -1.43 -12.17 -8.30
N ASP A 103 -1.60 -12.95 -9.36
CA ASP A 103 -1.72 -14.41 -9.27
C ASP A 103 -0.33 -15.02 -9.52
N HIS A 104 0.60 -14.76 -8.61
CA HIS A 104 1.99 -15.20 -8.71
C HIS A 104 2.46 -15.87 -7.42
N LEU A 105 3.32 -16.89 -7.52
CA LEU A 105 3.83 -17.58 -6.33
C LEU A 105 4.62 -16.65 -5.41
N ALA A 106 5.38 -15.72 -5.99
CA ALA A 106 6.18 -14.75 -5.23
C ALA A 106 5.34 -13.71 -4.48
N THR A 107 4.06 -13.55 -4.80
CA THR A 107 3.13 -12.65 -4.07
C THR A 107 2.30 -13.37 -3.02
N ARG A 108 2.52 -14.68 -2.82
CA ARG A 108 1.87 -15.44 -1.75
C ARG A 108 2.48 -15.05 -0.41
N VAL A 109 1.75 -14.23 0.34
CA VAL A 109 2.09 -13.87 1.71
C VAL A 109 1.26 -14.71 2.67
N ASP A 110 1.90 -15.23 3.72
CA ASP A 110 1.22 -15.95 4.82
C ASP A 110 0.16 -15.06 5.50
N GLY A 111 -0.95 -15.67 5.91
CA GLY A 111 -2.04 -15.00 6.63
C GLY A 111 -1.58 -14.21 7.87
N ALA A 112 -0.53 -14.66 8.54
CA ALA A 112 0.04 -14.02 9.72
C ALA A 112 0.49 -12.56 9.47
N HIS A 113 1.00 -12.26 8.27
CA HIS A 113 1.44 -10.89 7.93
C HIS A 113 0.28 -9.89 7.88
N TYR A 114 -0.93 -10.34 7.51
CA TYR A 114 -2.12 -9.49 7.55
C TYR A 114 -2.53 -9.17 9.00
N GLY A 115 -2.28 -10.09 9.93
CA GLY A 115 -2.48 -9.86 11.37
C GLY A 115 -1.54 -8.79 11.92
N ILE A 116 -0.27 -8.80 11.49
CA ILE A 116 0.73 -7.77 11.86
C ILE A 116 0.27 -6.39 11.38
N ALA A 117 -0.19 -6.27 10.13
CA ALA A 117 -0.69 -5.00 9.61
C ALA A 117 -1.90 -4.46 10.40
N GLY A 118 -2.78 -5.33 10.91
CA GLY A 118 -3.99 -4.91 11.63
C GLY A 118 -3.79 -4.58 13.11
N LYS A 119 -2.89 -5.29 13.82
CA LYS A 119 -2.75 -5.17 15.29
C LYS A 119 -1.32 -5.32 15.82
N GLY A 120 -0.35 -5.66 14.97
CA GLY A 120 1.02 -5.92 15.39
C GLY A 120 1.90 -4.68 15.31
N THR A 121 3.01 -4.71 16.01
CA THR A 121 4.12 -3.77 15.75
C THR A 121 4.79 -4.18 14.44
N LEU A 122 5.16 -3.20 13.61
CA LEU A 122 5.99 -3.49 12.45
C LEU A 122 7.29 -4.16 12.89
N SER A 123 7.66 -5.22 12.18
CA SER A 123 8.92 -5.91 12.44
C SER A 123 10.10 -5.01 12.11
N SER A 124 11.22 -5.17 12.81
CA SER A 124 12.43 -4.35 12.63
C SER A 124 13.08 -4.47 11.24
N ASN A 125 12.63 -5.42 10.41
CA ASN A 125 13.02 -5.59 9.02
C ASN A 125 12.05 -4.93 8.02
N THR A 126 11.05 -4.19 8.49
CA THR A 126 10.13 -3.42 7.64
C THR A 126 10.47 -1.95 7.71
N THR A 127 10.74 -1.34 6.55
CA THR A 127 10.95 0.11 6.45
C THR A 127 9.87 0.69 5.55
N VAL A 128 9.29 1.80 5.97
CA VAL A 128 8.27 2.54 5.22
C VAL A 128 8.76 3.95 4.97
N TRP A 129 8.58 4.43 3.75
CA TRP A 129 8.93 5.79 3.34
C TRP A 129 7.69 6.46 2.76
N LEU A 130 7.46 7.71 3.14
CA LEU A 130 6.41 8.56 2.60
C LEU A 130 7.06 9.78 1.94
N GLY A 131 6.60 10.12 0.75
CA GLY A 131 7.10 11.27 0.00
C GLY A 131 5.97 12.04 -0.64
N ARG A 132 6.27 13.29 -1.00
CA ARG A 132 5.36 14.12 -1.81
C ARG A 132 5.48 13.71 -3.27
N TYR A 133 4.34 13.46 -3.89
CA TYR A 133 4.25 13.25 -5.34
C TYR A 133 3.84 14.53 -6.04
N GLU A 134 4.64 14.97 -7.01
CA GLU A 134 4.34 16.11 -7.88
C GLU A 134 4.11 15.60 -9.30
N GLY A 135 2.84 15.34 -9.63
CA GLY A 135 2.43 14.86 -10.94
C GLY A 135 0.99 15.25 -11.25
N THR A 136 0.68 15.35 -12.54
CA THR A 136 -0.66 15.69 -13.02
C THR A 136 -1.52 14.45 -13.24
N GLU A 137 -0.91 13.27 -13.40
CA GLU A 137 -1.62 12.01 -13.54
C GLU A 137 -1.86 11.36 -12.18
N MET A 138 -3.03 10.74 -12.05
CA MET A 138 -3.31 9.88 -10.90
C MET A 138 -2.74 8.48 -11.19
N ASP A 139 -1.45 8.35 -10.96
CA ASP A 139 -0.72 7.09 -11.03
C ASP A 139 -0.75 6.40 -9.66
N ALA A 140 -1.29 5.19 -9.60
CA ALA A 140 -1.22 4.33 -8.42
C ALA A 140 -0.50 3.03 -8.78
N GLY A 141 0.76 2.93 -8.37
CA GLY A 141 1.59 1.75 -8.59
C GLY A 141 1.85 1.00 -7.30
N SER A 142 1.99 -0.32 -7.38
CA SER A 142 2.59 -1.13 -6.31
C SER A 142 3.54 -2.12 -6.95
N TRP A 143 4.80 -2.09 -6.51
CA TRP A 143 5.85 -2.97 -6.99
C TRP A 143 6.33 -3.84 -5.84
N LEU A 144 6.28 -5.16 -6.04
CA LEU A 144 6.85 -6.08 -5.08
C LEU A 144 8.31 -6.34 -5.46
N HIS A 145 9.23 -5.85 -4.63
CA HIS A 145 10.64 -6.19 -4.73
C HIS A 145 10.93 -7.34 -3.76
N ARG A 146 11.46 -8.43 -4.28
CA ARG A 146 12.03 -9.47 -3.44
C ARG A 146 13.49 -9.11 -3.21
N PHE A 147 13.83 -8.84 -1.95
CA PHE A 147 15.21 -8.77 -1.54
C PHE A 147 15.62 -10.17 -1.11
N ASP A 148 16.59 -10.75 -1.80
CA ASP A 148 17.29 -11.91 -1.26
C ASP A 148 18.30 -11.42 -0.21
N CYS A 149 18.61 -12.25 0.80
CA CYS A 149 19.51 -11.82 1.87
C CYS A 149 20.93 -11.48 1.37
N THR A 150 21.26 -11.91 0.15
CA THR A 150 22.48 -11.57 -0.59
C THR A 150 22.46 -10.17 -1.24
N ASP A 151 21.29 -9.56 -1.42
CA ASP A 151 21.14 -8.24 -2.06
C ASP A 151 21.57 -7.07 -1.17
N ARG A 152 21.83 -7.32 0.13
CA ARG A 152 22.39 -6.33 1.06
C ARG A 152 23.76 -5.77 0.67
N GLN A 153 24.39 -6.31 -0.38
CA GLN A 153 25.69 -5.84 -0.88
C GLN A 153 25.60 -4.85 -2.06
N ALA A 154 24.42 -4.49 -2.55
CA ALA A 154 24.33 -3.49 -3.61
C ALA A 154 24.64 -2.08 -3.04
N PRO A 155 25.67 -1.38 -3.53
CA PRO A 155 26.00 -0.04 -3.05
C PRO A 155 24.87 0.93 -3.39
N HIS A 156 24.59 1.85 -2.46
CA HIS A 156 23.71 3.00 -2.69
C HIS A 156 24.12 3.72 -3.97
N VAL A 157 23.29 3.63 -5.02
CA VAL A 157 23.40 4.53 -6.17
C VAL A 157 22.80 5.86 -5.74
N THR A 158 23.66 6.77 -5.30
CA THR A 158 23.33 8.20 -5.20
C THR A 158 23.24 8.76 -6.61
N GLY A 159 22.01 8.90 -7.13
CA GLY A 159 21.77 9.62 -8.38
C GLY A 159 21.92 11.12 -8.15
N GLN A 160 23.05 11.68 -8.57
CA GLN A 160 23.15 13.06 -9.04
C GLN A 160 23.11 13.02 -10.57
N GLY A 161 22.26 13.85 -11.16
CA GLY A 161 22.12 14.07 -12.60
C GLY A 161 21.00 15.04 -12.87
#